data_AF-A0A3N5D5E9-F1
#
_entry.id   AF-A0A3N5D5E9-F1
#
_cell.length_a   1.000
_cell.length_b   1.000
_cell.length_c   1.000
_cell.angle_alpha   90.00
_cell.angle_beta   90.00
_cell.angle_gamma   90.00
#
_symmetry.space_group_name_H-M   'P 1'
#
loop_
_entity.id
_entity.type
_entity.pdbx_description
1 polymer ?
#
loop_
_entity_poly.entity_id
_entity_poly.type
_entity_poly.pdbx_seq_one_letter_code
_entity_poly.pdbx_strand_id
1 'polypeptide(L)'
;MEKGGSFNQRDREKFMQTARTLGIEDSVIEEMIDIYQTLHFAYLHEDLIGASGLPREQKKVVRTELQKSINENLKALENIKNNI
;
A
#
# COMPACT_ATOMS: atom_id res chain seq x y z
N MET A 1 13.80 -16.47 -8.78
CA MET A 1 12.42 -16.01 -8.47
C MET A 1 12.54 -15.06 -7.29
N GLU A 2 12.17 -13.81 -7.53
CA GLU A 2 12.44 -12.65 -6.68
C GLU A 2 11.81 -12.83 -5.30
N LYS A 3 12.62 -12.76 -4.24
CA LYS A 3 12.20 -12.82 -2.84
C LYS A 3 11.59 -11.49 -2.34
N GLY A 4 11.02 -10.69 -3.24
CA GLY A 4 10.69 -9.26 -3.01
C GLY A 4 9.22 -8.90 -3.23
N GLY A 5 8.31 -9.88 -3.21
CA GLY A 5 6.87 -9.63 -3.33
C GLY A 5 6.18 -9.61 -1.97
N SER A 6 5.45 -8.52 -1.70
CA SER A 6 4.58 -8.25 -0.55
C SER A 6 5.14 -8.50 0.87
N PHE A 7 4.48 -7.91 1.87
CA PHE A 7 4.82 -8.12 3.29
C PHE A 7 4.57 -9.59 3.64
N ASN A 8 5.61 -10.42 3.68
CA ASN A 8 5.46 -11.81 4.10
C ASN A 8 5.12 -11.86 5.61
N GLN A 9 4.60 -13.00 6.07
CA GLN A 9 4.15 -13.15 7.45
C GLN A 9 5.25 -12.82 8.48
N ARG A 10 6.50 -13.18 8.20
CA ARG A 10 7.63 -12.90 9.10
C ARG A 10 7.94 -11.41 9.18
N ASP A 11 7.89 -10.70 8.06
CA ASP A 11 8.08 -9.25 8.04
C ASP A 11 6.92 -8.53 8.74
N ARG A 12 5.69 -9.05 8.61
CA ARG A 12 4.52 -8.60 9.38
C ARG A 12 4.74 -8.73 10.88
N GLU A 13 5.12 -9.92 11.35
CA GLU A 13 5.36 -10.20 12.77
C GLU A 13 6.45 -9.30 13.35
N LYS A 14 7.57 -9.12 12.62
CA LYS A 14 8.68 -8.24 13.05
C LYS A 14 8.25 -6.78 13.13
N PHE A 15 7.49 -6.30 12.14
CA PHE A 15 6.97 -4.93 12.14
C PHE A 15 6.04 -4.70 13.33
N MET A 16 5.06 -5.58 13.53
CA MET A 16 4.12 -5.50 14.66
C MET A 16 4.85 -5.52 16.00
N GLN A 17 5.83 -6.41 16.19
CA GLN A 17 6.61 -6.48 17.42
C GLN A 17 7.39 -5.19 17.68
N THR A 18 8.00 -4.61 16.64
CA THR A 18 8.75 -3.35 16.75
C THR A 18 7.81 -2.20 17.09
N ALA A 19 6.69 -2.07 16.39
CA ALA A 19 5.72 -1.01 16.61
C ALA A 19 5.06 -1.08 17.99
N ARG A 20 4.72 -2.28 18.48
CA ARG A 20 4.26 -2.48 19.87
C ARG A 20 5.28 -2.05 20.91
N THR A 21 6.56 -2.33 20.65
CA THR A 21 7.66 -1.90 21.53
C THR A 21 7.77 -0.37 21.59
N LEU A 22 7.36 0.32 20.53
CA LEU A 22 7.26 1.78 20.46
C LEU A 22 5.94 2.33 21.02
N GLY A 23 5.07 1.47 21.56
CA GLY A 23 3.79 1.87 22.16
C GLY A 23 2.68 2.20 21.16
N ILE A 24 2.83 1.83 19.89
CA ILE A 24 1.81 2.06 18.86
C ILE A 24 0.67 1.05 19.05
N GLU A 25 -0.58 1.52 18.96
CA GLU A 25 -1.77 0.68 19.09
C GLU A 25 -1.87 -0.37 17.97
N ASP A 26 -2.31 -1.57 18.30
CA ASP A 26 -2.46 -2.67 17.34
C ASP A 26 -3.38 -2.30 16.15
N SER A 27 -4.44 -1.51 16.39
CA SER A 27 -5.33 -0.98 15.35
C SER A 27 -4.58 -0.12 14.33
N VAL A 28 -3.73 0.79 14.81
CA VAL A 28 -2.91 1.68 13.97
C VAL A 28 -1.86 0.87 13.22
N ILE A 29 -1.26 -0.13 13.86
CA ILE A 29 -0.30 -1.05 13.24
C ILE A 29 -0.94 -1.82 12.08
N GLU A 30 -2.15 -2.35 12.29
CA GLU A 30 -2.90 -3.07 11.26
C GLU A 30 -3.28 -2.15 10.10
N GLU A 31 -3.75 -0.94 10.39
CA GLU A 31 -4.06 0.06 9.36
C GLU A 31 -2.82 0.43 8.52
N MET A 32 -1.65 0.61 9.15
CA MET A 32 -0.39 0.87 8.44
C MET A 32 0.00 -0.29 7.52
N ILE A 33 -0.21 -1.55 7.94
CA ILE A 33 0.07 -2.73 7.13
C ILE A 33 -0.87 -2.80 5.93
N ASP A 34 -2.17 -2.58 6.14
CA ASP A 34 -3.18 -2.62 5.08
C ASP A 34 -2.94 -1.52 4.03
N ILE A 35 -2.62 -0.30 4.48
CA ILE A 35 -2.23 0.82 3.60
C ILE A 35 -0.97 0.47 2.79
N TYR A 36 0.07 -0.05 3.45
CA TYR A 36 1.30 -0.45 2.78
C TYR A 36 1.04 -1.49 1.69
N GLN A 37 0.28 -2.54 2.00
CA GLN A 37 -0.06 -3.59 1.04
C GLN A 37 -0.86 -3.04 -0.13
N THR A 38 -1.84 -2.19 0.14
CA THR A 38 -2.66 -1.53 -0.88
C THR A 38 -1.79 -0.68 -1.81
N LEU A 39 -0.88 0.13 -1.27
CA LEU A 39 0.05 0.95 -2.07
C LEU A 39 1.01 0.09 -2.89
N HIS A 40 1.57 -0.98 -2.31
CA HIS A 40 2.46 -1.90 -3.02
C HIS A 40 1.78 -2.49 -4.26
N PHE A 41 0.55 -3.00 -4.10
CA PHE A 41 -0.21 -3.53 -5.23
C PHE A 41 -0.61 -2.42 -6.21
N ALA A 42 -0.98 -1.24 -5.73
CA ALA A 42 -1.37 -0.14 -6.61
C ALA A 42 -0.24 0.26 -7.56
N TYR A 43 0.99 0.42 -7.06
CA TYR A 43 2.14 0.72 -7.92
C TYR A 43 2.46 -0.41 -8.89
N LEU A 44 2.38 -1.68 -8.44
CA LEU A 44 2.54 -2.82 -9.34
C LEU A 44 1.47 -2.83 -10.45
N HIS A 45 0.23 -2.50 -10.12
CA HIS A 45 -0.86 -2.40 -11.08
C HIS A 45 -0.65 -1.27 -12.08
N GLU A 46 -0.05 -0.14 -11.67
CA GLU A 46 0.27 0.97 -12.58
C GLU A 46 1.21 0.53 -13.71
N ASP A 47 2.27 -0.22 -13.36
CA ASP A 47 3.22 -0.79 -14.31
C ASP A 47 2.53 -1.80 -15.25
N LEU A 48 1.70 -2.68 -14.70
CA LEU A 48 0.93 -3.66 -15.47
C LEU A 48 -0.06 -2.98 -16.44
N ILE A 49 -0.73 -1.90 -16.03
CA ILE A 49 -1.59 -1.10 -16.92
C ILE A 49 -0.76 -0.52 -18.06
N GLY A 50 0.45 -0.02 -17.77
CA GLY A 50 1.39 0.47 -18.76
C GLY A 50 1.70 -0.60 -19.83
N ALA A 51 2.09 -1.79 -19.39
CA ALA A 51 2.44 -2.92 -20.25
C ALA A 51 1.25 -3.61 -20.93
N SER A 52 0.02 -3.38 -20.46
CA SER A 52 -1.17 -4.04 -21.01
C SER A 52 -1.48 -3.66 -22.47
N GLY A 53 -2.21 -4.52 -23.18
CA GLY A 53 -2.74 -4.25 -24.53
C GLY A 53 -3.97 -3.34 -24.57
N LEU A 54 -4.36 -2.71 -23.45
CA LEU A 54 -5.57 -1.89 -23.38
C LEU A 54 -5.48 -0.65 -24.29
N PRO A 55 -6.60 -0.20 -24.88
CA PRO A 55 -6.66 1.08 -25.56
C PRO A 55 -6.25 2.24 -24.64
N ARG A 56 -5.65 3.29 -25.21
CA ARG A 56 -5.17 4.46 -24.46
C ARG A 56 -6.23 5.06 -23.54
N GLU A 57 -7.46 5.19 -24.03
CA GLU A 57 -8.57 5.76 -23.26
C GLU A 57 -8.96 4.88 -22.07
N GLN A 58 -8.96 3.55 -22.23
CA GLN A 58 -9.22 2.64 -21.11
C GLN A 58 -8.09 2.70 -20.08
N LYS A 59 -6.82 2.74 -20.52
CA LYS A 59 -5.68 2.93 -19.60
C LYS A 59 -5.82 4.21 -18.78
N LYS A 60 -6.29 5.30 -19.39
CA LYS A 60 -6.48 6.59 -18.70
C LYS A 60 -7.56 6.52 -17.62
N VAL A 61 -8.67 5.84 -17.90
CA VAL A 61 -9.75 5.64 -16.91
C VAL A 61 -9.23 4.82 -15.73
N VAL A 62 -8.64 3.66 -15.98
CA VAL A 62 -8.14 2.77 -14.91
C VAL A 62 -7.05 3.47 -14.09
N ARG A 63 -6.12 4.20 -14.73
CA ARG A 63 -5.09 4.98 -14.01
C ARG A 63 -5.70 6.06 -13.12
N THR A 64 -6.79 6.69 -13.54
CA THR A 64 -7.45 7.74 -12.74
C THR A 64 -8.05 7.15 -11.47
N GLU A 65 -8.72 6.00 -11.57
CA GLU A 65 -9.28 5.29 -10.43
C GLU A 65 -8.18 4.77 -9.48
N LEU A 66 -7.12 4.20 -10.05
CA LEU A 66 -5.97 3.72 -9.30
C LEU A 66 -5.27 4.86 -8.54
N GLN A 67 -5.06 6.01 -9.21
CA GLN A 67 -4.46 7.18 -8.58
C GLN A 67 -5.32 7.73 -7.44
N LYS A 68 -6.66 7.68 -7.58
CA LYS A 68 -7.57 8.06 -6.49
C LYS A 68 -7.35 7.19 -5.26
N SER A 69 -7.28 5.86 -5.44
CA SER A 69 -7.01 4.92 -4.35
C SER A 69 -5.64 5.17 -3.69
N ILE A 70 -4.60 5.44 -4.48
CA ILE A 70 -3.26 5.81 -3.96
C ILE A 70 -3.36 7.06 -3.09
N ASN A 71 -4.01 8.11 -3.57
CA ASN A 71 -4.13 9.37 -2.86
C ASN A 71 -4.88 9.23 -1.52
N GLU A 72 -5.95 8.43 -1.50
CA GLU A 72 -6.72 8.14 -0.28
C GLU A 72 -5.87 7.41 0.76
N ASN A 73 -5.09 6.41 0.35
CA ASN A 73 -4.18 5.67 1.23
C ASN A 73 -3.02 6.54 1.74
N LEU A 74 -2.42 7.39 0.89
CA LEU A 74 -1.39 8.33 1.31
C LEU A 74 -1.92 9.35 2.34
N LYS A 75 -3.16 9.81 2.16
CA LYS A 75 -3.82 10.70 3.11
C LYS A 75 -4.09 10.00 4.45
N ALA A 76 -4.52 8.74 4.43
CA ALA A 76 -4.68 7.95 5.65
C ALA A 76 -3.35 7.80 6.40
N LEU A 77 -2.27 7.50 5.68
CA LEU A 77 -0.92 7.41 6.25
C LEU A 77 -0.45 8.75 6.84
N GLU A 78 -0.72 9.87 6.17
CA GLU A 78 -0.44 11.20 6.68
C GLU A 78 -1.20 11.50 7.98
N ASN A 79 -2.49 11.13 8.04
CA ASN A 79 -3.28 11.27 9.25
C ASN A 79 -2.70 10.43 10.38
N ILE A 80 -2.33 9.17 10.15
CA ILE A 80 -1.70 8.31 11.15
C ILE A 80 -0.42 8.98 11.68
N LYS A 81 0.47 9.41 10.78
CA LYS A 81 1.72 10.11 11.16
C LYS A 81 1.47 11.34 12.04
N ASN A 82 0.37 12.07 11.83
CA ASN A 82 0.05 13.26 12.60
C ASN A 82 -0.64 12.97 13.95
N ASN A 83 -1.07 11.74 14.19
CA ASN A 83 -1.80 11.31 15.40
C ASN A 83 -1.02 10.30 16.26
N ILE A 84 0.21 9.94 15.89
CA ILE A 84 1.15 9.13 16.68
C ILE A 84 2.12 10.04 17.44
#